data_AF-A0A7Y0GWZ4-F1
#
_entry.id   AF-A0A7Y0GWZ4-F1
#
_cell.length_a   1.000
_cell.length_b   1.000
_cell.length_c   1.000
_cell.angle_alpha   90.00
_cell.angle_beta   90.00
_cell.angle_gamma   90.00
#
_symmetry.space_group_name_H-M   'P 1'
#
loop_
_entity.id
_entity.type
_entity.pdbx_description
1 polymer ?
#
loop_
_entity_poly.entity_id
_entity_poly.type
_entity_poly.pdbx_seq_one_letter_code
_entity_poly.pdbx_strand_id
1 'polypeptide(L)'
;MQVRIAAIPTIQIDNERVTVTEWRFPPSAETGWHCHGYDYVVVPQTSGQLLLEIKEGNRTVDITAGQSYTRSVGTEHNVVNINPYEFVFVEIELKP
;
A
#
# COMPACT_ATOMS: atom_id res chain seq x y z
N MET A 1 -8.95 19.86 6.48
CA MET A 1 -8.51 18.54 6.03
C MET A 1 -8.08 18.69 4.59
N GLN A 2 -6.82 18.36 4.27
CA GLN A 2 -6.33 18.46 2.91
C GLN A 2 -6.91 17.27 2.12
N VAL A 3 -7.65 17.55 1.05
CA VAL A 3 -8.18 16.50 0.18
C VAL A 3 -7.01 15.97 -0.64
N ARG A 4 -6.61 14.72 -0.39
CA ARG A 4 -5.62 14.03 -1.22
C ARG A 4 -6.34 13.28 -2.34
N ILE A 5 -5.67 13.13 -3.48
CA ILE A 5 -6.18 12.30 -4.56
C ILE A 5 -6.02 10.82 -4.21
N ALA A 6 -6.92 9.98 -4.70
CA ALA A 6 -6.86 8.55 -4.45
C ALA A 6 -5.69 7.91 -5.22
N ALA A 7 -5.05 6.92 -4.60
CA ALA A 7 -4.22 5.95 -5.29
C ALA A 7 -5.07 5.13 -6.26
N ILE A 8 -4.42 4.58 -7.28
CA ILE A 8 -5.06 3.84 -8.36
C ILE A 8 -4.74 2.35 -8.17
N PRO A 9 -5.68 1.56 -7.63
CA PRO A 9 -5.54 0.11 -7.58
C PRO A 9 -5.89 -0.51 -8.93
N THR A 10 -5.04 -1.42 -9.41
CA THR A 10 -5.30 -2.27 -10.58
C THR A 10 -5.17 -3.73 -10.18
N ILE A 11 -6.27 -4.47 -10.20
CA ILE A 11 -6.26 -5.92 -9.96
C ILE A 11 -5.60 -6.59 -11.16
N GLN A 12 -4.44 -7.22 -10.93
CA GLN A 12 -3.68 -7.96 -11.94
C GLN A 12 -4.06 -9.45 -11.95
N ILE A 13 -4.33 -10.02 -10.77
CA ILE A 13 -4.74 -11.41 -10.60
C ILE A 13 -5.83 -11.46 -9.52
N ASP A 14 -6.90 -12.19 -9.77
CA ASP A 14 -7.89 -12.54 -8.75
C ASP A 14 -8.31 -14.00 -9.00
N ASN A 15 -7.87 -14.90 -8.12
CA ASN A 15 -8.19 -16.32 -8.22
C ASN A 15 -8.46 -16.92 -6.83
N GLU A 16 -8.61 -18.25 -6.74
CA GLU A 16 -8.93 -18.93 -5.48
C GLU A 16 -7.83 -18.82 -4.42
N ARG A 17 -6.58 -18.55 -4.79
CA ARG A 17 -5.43 -18.54 -3.86
C ARG A 17 -4.98 -17.14 -3.49
N VAL A 18 -5.09 -16.18 -4.41
CA VAL A 18 -4.57 -14.82 -4.21
C VAL A 18 -5.42 -13.76 -4.89
N THR A 19 -5.36 -12.55 -4.34
CA THR A 19 -5.62 -11.30 -5.06
C THR A 19 -4.30 -10.55 -5.20
N VAL A 20 -3.93 -10.14 -6.40
CA VAL A 20 -2.75 -9.34 -6.69
C VAL A 20 -3.18 -7.99 -7.23
N THR A 21 -2.86 -6.94 -6.49
CA THR A 21 -3.22 -5.56 -6.82
C THR A 21 -1.95 -4.74 -6.99
N GLU A 22 -1.79 -4.11 -8.15
CA GLU A 22 -0.82 -3.02 -8.30
C GLU A 22 -1.43 -1.73 -7.78
N TRP A 23 -0.74 -1.09 -6.85
CA TRP A 23 -1.09 0.23 -6.35
C TRP A 23 -0.16 1.27 -6.93
N ARG A 24 -0.74 2.25 -7.65
CA ARG A 24 -0.02 3.44 -8.14
C ARG A 24 -0.45 4.67 -7.38
N PHE A 25 0.52 5.38 -6.82
CA PHE A 25 0.30 6.62 -6.09
C PHE A 25 0.93 7.77 -6.88
N PRO A 26 0.12 8.63 -7.53
CA PRO A 26 0.62 9.95 -7.92
C PRO A 26 1.24 10.69 -6.71
N PRO A 27 2.06 11.72 -6.92
CA PRO A 27 2.59 12.53 -5.83
C PRO A 27 1.46 13.02 -4.91
N SER A 28 1.63 12.89 -3.59
CA SER A 28 0.64 13.26 -2.57
C SER A 28 -0.65 12.43 -2.53
N ALA A 29 -0.75 11.34 -3.30
CA ALA A 29 -1.92 10.47 -3.29
C ALA A 29 -2.00 9.57 -2.05
N GLU A 30 -3.19 9.06 -1.75
CA GLU A 30 -3.43 8.15 -0.62
C GLU A 30 -4.39 7.00 -0.95
N THR A 31 -4.32 5.91 -0.20
CA THR A 31 -5.30 4.80 -0.30
C THR A 31 -6.66 5.15 0.28
N GLY A 32 -6.70 6.10 1.22
CA GLY A 32 -7.77 6.20 2.20
C GLY A 32 -7.62 5.15 3.30
N TRP A 33 -8.38 5.34 4.39
CA TRP A 33 -8.41 4.40 5.51
C TRP A 33 -9.06 3.08 5.08
N HIS A 34 -8.36 1.98 5.33
CA HIS A 34 -8.83 0.63 5.05
C HIS A 34 -8.30 -0.38 6.07
N CYS A 35 -8.95 -1.53 6.16
CA CYS A 35 -8.53 -2.66 6.98
C CYS A 35 -8.35 -3.88 6.09
N HIS A 36 -7.22 -4.57 6.23
CA HIS A 36 -6.85 -5.73 5.43
C HIS A 36 -7.61 -6.98 5.86
N GLY A 37 -8.25 -7.65 4.88
CA GLY A 37 -9.04 -8.87 5.11
C GLY A 37 -8.22 -10.17 5.12
N TYR A 38 -6.97 -10.12 4.66
CA TYR A 38 -6.08 -11.27 4.52
C TYR A 38 -4.66 -10.92 4.97
N ASP A 39 -3.85 -11.95 5.24
CA ASP A 39 -2.40 -11.77 5.28
C ASP A 39 -1.91 -11.40 3.88
N TYR A 40 -0.88 -10.55 3.80
CA TYR A 40 -0.42 -10.07 2.50
C TYR A 40 1.09 -9.87 2.45
N VAL A 41 1.59 -9.88 1.22
CA VAL A 41 2.97 -9.52 0.86
C VAL A 41 2.94 -8.26 0.02
N VAL A 42 3.83 -7.33 0.32
CA VAL A 42 4.09 -6.16 -0.53
C VAL A 42 5.41 -6.34 -1.24
N VAL A 43 5.44 -6.09 -2.54
CA VAL A 43 6.62 -6.06 -3.40
C VAL A 43 6.77 -4.65 -3.99
N PRO A 44 7.59 -3.78 -3.38
CA PRO A 44 7.79 -2.43 -3.88
C PRO A 44 8.43 -2.43 -5.27
N GLN A 45 7.91 -1.60 -6.17
CA GLN A 45 8.50 -1.35 -7.49
C GLN A 45 9.32 -0.05 -7.49
N THR A 46 9.12 0.81 -6.49
CA THR A 46 9.78 2.11 -6.33
C THR A 46 10.41 2.20 -4.94
N SER A 47 11.60 2.80 -4.86
CA SER A 47 12.22 3.17 -3.57
C SER A 47 11.78 4.58 -3.18
N GLY A 48 11.59 4.83 -1.89
CA GLY A 48 11.16 6.12 -1.37
C GLY A 48 10.54 6.02 0.01
N GLN A 49 9.82 7.05 0.43
CA GLN A 49 9.18 7.11 1.74
C GLN A 49 7.66 7.10 1.62
N LEU A 50 6.99 6.30 2.45
CA LEU A 50 5.53 6.35 2.61
C LEU A 50 5.18 6.81 4.02
N LEU A 51 4.17 7.65 4.14
CA LEU A 51 3.56 7.99 5.41
C LEU A 51 2.43 7.00 5.69
N LEU A 52 2.50 6.34 6.84
CA LEU A 52 1.45 5.48 7.37
C LEU A 52 0.69 6.27 8.44
N GLU A 53 -0.58 6.53 8.20
CA GLU A 53 -1.50 7.00 9.22
C GLU A 53 -2.15 5.76 9.86
N ILE A 54 -1.88 5.53 11.14
CA ILE A 54 -2.37 4.40 11.94
C ILE A 54 -3.01 4.92 13.22
N LYS A 55 -3.82 4.10 13.89
CA LYS A 55 -4.58 4.49 15.09
C LYS A 55 -3.69 5.02 16.21
N GLU A 56 -2.49 4.48 16.35
CA GLU A 56 -1.52 4.83 17.40
C GLU A 56 -0.72 6.11 17.07
N GLY A 57 -0.87 6.65 15.87
CA GLY A 57 -0.17 7.85 15.40
C GLY A 57 0.67 7.63 14.16
N ASN A 58 0.88 8.70 13.40
CA ASN A 58 1.49 8.61 12.08
C ASN A 58 2.98 8.27 12.16
N ARG A 59 3.48 7.50 11.19
CA ARG A 59 4.92 7.23 11.01
C ARG A 59 5.32 7.20 9.54
N THR A 60 6.54 7.64 9.25
CA THR A 60 7.15 7.50 7.93
C THR A 60 7.98 6.22 7.88
N VAL A 61 7.90 5.49 6.77
CA VAL A 61 8.68 4.27 6.53
C VAL A 61 9.50 4.40 5.25
N ASP A 62 10.76 3.98 5.33
CA ASP A 62 11.62 3.81 4.16
C ASP A 62 11.29 2.50 3.46
N ILE A 63 11.06 2.58 2.15
CA ILE A 63 10.73 1.43 1.30
C ILE A 63 11.80 1.33 0.21
N THR A 64 12.29 0.10 -0.01
CA THR A 64 13.30 -0.20 -1.03
C THR A 64 12.67 -1.05 -2.13
N ALA A 65 12.83 -0.63 -3.38
CA ALA A 65 12.39 -1.40 -4.55
C ALA A 65 12.93 -2.84 -4.51
N GLY A 66 12.07 -3.81 -4.77
CA GLY A 66 12.40 -5.24 -4.74
C GLY A 66 12.52 -5.87 -3.34
N GLN A 67 12.58 -5.07 -2.26
CA GLN A 67 12.66 -5.61 -0.90
C GLN A 67 11.24 -5.91 -0.37
N SER A 68 10.80 -7.15 -0.54
CA SER A 68 9.48 -7.58 -0.08
C SER A 68 9.36 -7.57 1.44
N TYR A 69 8.15 -7.37 1.94
CA TYR A 69 7.79 -7.56 3.33
C TYR A 69 6.35 -8.07 3.46
N THR A 70 6.00 -8.59 4.63
CA THR A 70 4.65 -9.08 4.94
C THR A 70 3.99 -8.29 6.06
N ARG A 71 2.66 -8.35 6.10
CA ARG A 71 1.80 -7.84 7.17
C ARG A 71 0.65 -8.81 7.36
N SER A 72 0.06 -8.75 8.55
CA SER A 72 -1.00 -9.65 8.95
C SER A 72 -2.39 -9.07 8.66
N VAL A 73 -3.36 -9.96 8.51
CA VAL A 73 -4.79 -9.67 8.51
C VAL A 73 -5.17 -8.75 9.69
N GLY A 74 -6.11 -7.85 9.46
CA GLY A 74 -6.55 -6.86 10.44
C GLY A 74 -5.66 -5.61 10.54
N THR A 75 -4.59 -5.52 9.72
CA THR A 75 -3.84 -4.26 9.59
C THR A 75 -4.76 -3.16 9.07
N GLU A 76 -4.92 -2.09 9.84
CA GLU A 76 -5.76 -0.95 9.49
C GLU A 76 -4.93 0.34 9.43
N HIS A 77 -4.94 0.99 8.27
CA HIS A 77 -4.12 2.18 8.01
C HIS A 77 -4.62 3.00 6.81
N ASN A 78 -4.08 4.20 6.67
CA ASN A 78 -4.05 4.94 5.41
C ASN A 78 -2.59 5.08 4.97
N VAL A 79 -2.31 4.82 3.70
CA VAL A 79 -0.97 4.92 3.10
C VAL A 79 -0.93 6.14 2.21
N VAL A 80 0.04 7.02 2.45
CA VAL A 80 0.17 8.29 1.73
C VAL A 80 1.55 8.37 1.07
N ASN A 81 1.57 8.67 -0.22
CA ASN A 81 2.79 8.97 -0.95
C ASN A 81 3.24 10.42 -0.66
N ILE A 82 4.31 10.58 0.11
CA ILE A 82 4.89 11.90 0.45
C ILE A 82 6.03 12.30 -0.48
N ASN A 83 6.33 11.50 -1.51
CA ASN A 83 7.37 11.80 -2.48
C ASN A 83 6.86 12.76 -3.57
N PRO A 84 7.77 13.51 -4.23
CA PRO A 84 7.42 14.36 -5.37
C PRO A 84 7.27 13.58 -6.70
N TYR A 85 7.25 12.24 -6.65
CA TYR A 85 7.19 11.34 -7.80
C TYR A 85 6.17 10.21 -7.57
N GLU A 86 5.82 9.49 -8.64
CA GLU A 86 4.94 8.31 -8.56
C GLU A 86 5.58 7.21 -7.72
N PHE A 87 4.83 6.66 -6.77
CA PHE A 87 5.25 5.50 -5.99
C PHE A 87 4.40 4.29 -6.37
N VAL A 88 5.05 3.15 -6.63
CA VAL A 88 4.36 1.92 -7.04
C VAL A 88 4.77 0.74 -6.17
N PHE A 89 3.78 -0.05 -5.75
CA PHE A 89 4.01 -1.37 -5.20
C PHE A 89 2.96 -2.37 -5.68
N VAL A 90 3.31 -3.65 -5.64
CA VAL A 90 2.36 -4.75 -5.83
C VAL A 90 2.03 -5.34 -4.47
N GLU A 91 0.76 -5.53 -4.20
CA GLU A 91 0.22 -6.18 -3.01
C GLU A 91 -0.38 -7.53 -3.38
N ILE A 92 -0.09 -8.56 -2.58
CA ILE A 92 -0.48 -9.94 -2.82
C ILE A 92 -1.17 -10.43 -1.57
N GLU A 93 -2.50 -10.42 -1.58
CA GLU A 93 -3.35 -10.92 -0.50
C GLU A 93 -3.53 -12.44 -0.62
N LEU A 94 -3.36 -13.16 0.49
CA LEU A 94 -3.39 -14.62 0.56
C LEU A 94 -4.79 -15.09 0.99
N LYS A 95 -5.51 -15.73 0.07
CA LYS A 95 -6.83 -16.30 0.37
C LYS A 95 -6.71 -17.63 1.12
N PRO A 96 -7.74 -18.03 1.89
CA PRO A 96 -7.77 -19.29 2.62
C PRO A 96 -7.62 -20.52 1.72
#